data_AF-A0A9X9F0I2-F1
#
_entry.id   AF-A0A9X9F0I2-F1
#
_cell.length_a   1.000
_cell.length_b   1.000
_cell.length_c   1.000
_cell.angle_alpha   90.00
_cell.angle_beta   90.00
_cell.angle_gamma   90.00
#
_symmetry.space_group_name_H-M   'P 1'
#
loop_
_entity.id
_entity.type
_entity.pdbx_description
1 polymer ?
#
loop_
_entity_poly.entity_id
_entity_poly.type
_entity_poly.pdbx_seq_one_letter_code
_entity_poly.pdbx_strand_id
1 'polypeptide(L)' 'INVDRKKILQGVDRSSLLASEWANNNVNLEIINESTIKISSNASQIGQISERQQIDAIQGEKQLNISFDGRFM' A
#
# COMPACT_ATOMS: atom_id res chain seq x y z
N ILE A 1 4.04 -8.13 9.35
CA ILE A 1 2.83 -8.61 8.61
C ILE A 1 3.29 -9.70 7.66
N ASN A 2 2.61 -10.83 7.57
CA ASN A 2 2.85 -11.85 6.57
C ASN A 2 1.78 -11.77 5.48
N VAL A 3 2.20 -11.70 4.22
CA VAL A 3 1.34 -11.50 3.05
C VAL A 3 2.01 -12.13 1.83
N ASP A 4 1.18 -12.60 0.90
CA ASP A 4 1.67 -13.08 -0.40
C ASP A 4 2.51 -12.00 -1.11
N ARG A 5 3.77 -12.35 -1.39
CA ARG A 5 4.77 -11.48 -2.02
C ARG A 5 4.27 -10.90 -3.35
N LYS A 6 3.60 -11.72 -4.17
CA LYS A 6 3.15 -11.29 -5.50
C LYS A 6 2.01 -10.29 -5.39
N LYS A 7 1.05 -10.52 -4.49
CA LYS A 7 -0.06 -9.59 -4.24
C LYS A 7 0.45 -8.24 -3.77
N ILE A 8 1.35 -8.20 -2.79
CA ILE A 8 1.82 -6.92 -2.25
C ILE A 8 2.63 -6.14 -3.29
N LEU A 9 3.54 -6.79 -4.01
CA LEU A 9 4.32 -6.13 -5.06
C LEU A 9 3.43 -5.54 -6.15
N GLN A 10 2.43 -6.32 -6.61
CA GLN A 10 1.49 -5.84 -7.63
C GLN A 10 0.59 -4.70 -7.15
N GLY A 11 0.21 -4.68 -5.86
CA GLY A 11 -0.57 -3.59 -5.27
C GLY A 11 0.24 -2.29 -5.16
N VAL A 12 1.52 -2.42 -4.83
CA VAL A 12 2.47 -1.31 -4.80
C VAL A 12 2.68 -0.78 -6.21
N ASP A 13 2.96 -1.65 -7.19
CA ASP A 13 3.11 -1.25 -8.60
C ASP A 13 1.90 -0.44 -9.09
N ARG A 14 0.67 -0.91 -8.83
CA ARG A 14 -0.56 -0.18 -9.17
C ARG A 14 -0.67 1.18 -8.47
N SER A 15 -0.30 1.24 -7.19
CA SER A 15 -0.35 2.48 -6.41
C SER A 15 0.71 3.48 -6.87
N SER A 16 1.89 2.97 -7.23
CA SER A 16 3.00 3.74 -7.77
C SER A 16 2.71 4.26 -9.17
N LEU A 17 2.01 3.51 -10.04
CA LEU A 17 1.62 3.98 -11.38
C LEU A 17 0.86 5.32 -11.34
N LEU A 18 -0.05 5.48 -10.37
CA LEU A 18 -0.75 6.76 -10.16
C LEU A 18 0.16 7.85 -9.57
N ALA A 19 1.06 7.47 -8.66
CA ALA A 19 1.99 8.39 -7.99
C ALA A 19 3.13 8.88 -8.90
N SER A 20 3.50 8.08 -9.91
CA SER A 20 4.70 8.29 -10.72
C SER A 20 4.59 9.47 -11.68
N GLU A 21 3.38 9.93 -12.04
CA GLU A 21 3.23 11.18 -12.81
C GLU A 21 3.68 12.42 -12.01
N TRP A 22 3.78 12.33 -10.68
CA TRP A 22 4.11 13.45 -9.80
C TRP A 22 5.37 13.23 -8.93
N ALA A 23 6.24 12.32 -9.38
CA ALA A 23 7.61 12.11 -8.88
C ALA A 23 7.79 11.65 -7.42
N ASN A 24 6.72 11.54 -6.62
CA ASN A 24 6.87 11.24 -5.19
C ASN A 24 6.71 9.75 -4.85
N ASN A 25 6.22 8.92 -5.79
CA ASN A 25 6.03 7.46 -5.64
C ASN A 25 5.45 7.04 -4.29
N ASN A 26 4.67 7.92 -3.65
CA ASN A 26 4.30 7.79 -2.26
C ASN A 26 3.16 6.79 -2.14
N VAL A 27 3.42 5.69 -1.46
CA VAL A 27 2.47 4.61 -1.20
C VAL A 27 2.20 4.58 0.30
N ASN A 28 0.92 4.60 0.65
CA ASN A 28 0.45 4.45 2.02
C ASN A 28 -0.07 3.04 2.26
N LEU A 29 0.50 2.37 3.26
CA LEU A 29 0.07 1.06 3.75
C LEU A 29 -0.56 1.20 5.13
N GLU A 30 -1.80 0.74 5.24
CA GLU A 30 -2.58 0.78 6.47
C GLU A 30 -3.12 -0.61 6.83
N ILE A 31 -2.98 -1.02 8.08
CA ILE A 31 -3.71 -2.18 8.61
C ILE A 31 -5.14 -1.70 8.92
N ILE A 32 -6.12 -2.21 8.19
CA ILE A 32 -7.53 -1.88 8.43
C ILE A 32 -8.13 -2.76 9.51
N ASN A 33 -7.73 -4.03 9.56
CA ASN A 33 -8.11 -4.99 10.60
C ASN A 33 -7.12 -6.18 10.61
N GLU A 34 -7.38 -7.16 11.47
CA GLU A 34 -6.48 -8.30 11.71
C GLU A 34 -6.20 -9.19 10.49
N SER A 35 -7.00 -9.09 9.43
CA SER A 35 -6.86 -9.90 8.21
C SER A 35 -6.72 -9.07 6.93
N THR A 36 -6.71 -7.73 7.02
CA THR A 36 -6.80 -6.86 5.84
C THR A 36 -5.88 -5.66 5.95
N ILE A 37 -5.05 -5.47 4.92
CA ILE A 37 -4.31 -4.23 4.68
C ILE A 37 -4.96 -3.43 3.56
N LYS A 38 -4.71 -2.12 3.57
CA LYS A 38 -5.00 -1.22 2.48
C LYS A 38 -3.70 -0.63 1.95
N ILE A 39 -3.53 -0.68 0.64
CA ILE A 39 -2.46 -0.01 -0.10
C ILE A 39 -3.11 1.12 -0.88
N SER A 40 -2.58 2.33 -0.77
CA SER A 40 -3.18 3.50 -1.40
C SER A 40 -2.14 4.51 -1.83
N SER A 41 -2.52 5.36 -2.78
CA SER A 41 -1.69 6.46 -3.25
C SER A 41 -2.60 7.59 -3.72
N ASN A 42 -2.11 8.83 -3.62
CA ASN A 42 -2.83 10.02 -4.02
C ASN A 42 -1.96 10.88 -4.95
N ALA A 43 -2.51 11.23 -6.10
CA ALA A 43 -1.99 12.24 -6.99
C ALA A 43 -3.00 13.39 -7.07
N SER A 44 -2.62 14.58 -6.57
CA SER A 44 -3.53 15.72 -6.42
C SER A 44 -4.31 16.12 -7.68
N GLN A 45 -3.81 15.79 -8.87
CA GLN A 45 -4.44 16.14 -10.14
C GLN A 45 -5.24 14.99 -10.79
N ILE A 46 -5.01 13.74 -10.39
CA ILE A 46 -5.62 12.55 -11.04
C ILE A 46 -6.58 11.83 -10.08
N GLY A 47 -6.34 11.96 -8.78
CA GLY A 47 -7.17 11.40 -7.73
C GLY A 47 -6.42 10.40 -6.85
N GLN A 48 -7.16 9.45 -6.29
CA GLN A 48 -6.67 8.48 -5.33
C GLN A 48 -6.92 7.06 -5.83
N ILE A 49 -5.96 6.18 -5.63
CA ILE A 49 -6.13 4.73 -5.72
C ILE A 49 -6.09 4.12 -4.31
N SER A 50 -6.97 3.14 -4.08
CA SER A 50 -7.02 2.38 -2.84
C SER A 50 -7.40 0.93 -3.14
N GLU A 51 -6.58 0.01 -2.66
CA GLU A 51 -6.77 -1.43 -2.78
C GLU A 51 -6.77 -2.08 -1.39
N ARG A 52 -7.61 -3.10 -1.19
CA ARG A 52 -7.60 -3.92 0.03
C ARG A 52 -7.08 -5.31 -0.28
N GLN A 53 -6.14 -5.79 0.52
CA GLN A 53 -5.55 -7.13 0.37
C GLN A 53 -5.71 -7.93 1.66
N GLN A 54 -6.08 -9.21 1.51
CA GLN A 54 -6.04 -10.15 2.63
C GLN A 54 -4.58 -10.51 2.95
N ILE A 55 -4.30 -10.68 4.23
CA ILE A 55 -2.99 -11.04 4.75
C ILE A 55 -3.07 -12.35 5.54
N ASP A 56 -1.96 -13.05 5.63
CA ASP A 56 -1.91 -14.37 6.25
C ASP A 56 -1.80 -14.26 7.78
N ALA A 57 -1.07 -13.27 8.28
CA ALA A 57 -0.93 -13.02 9.71
C ALA A 57 -0.43 -11.61 10.07
N ILE A 58 -0.81 -11.11 11.24
CA ILE A 58 -0.18 -9.97 11.93
C ILE A 58 0.41 -10.47 13.24
N GLN A 59 1.63 -10.05 13.52
CA GLN A 59 2.28 -10.23 14.82
C GLN A 59 2.70 -8.84 15.33
N GLY A 60 2.51 -8.59 16.62
CA GLY A 60 2.81 -7.30 17.23
C GLY A 60 1.67 -6.29 17.09
N GLU A 61 2.01 -5.03 16.80
CA GLU A 61 1.06 -3.93 16.74
C GLU A 61 0.04 -4.11 15.60
N LYS A 62 -1.25 -4.03 15.94
CA LYS A 62 -2.37 -4.25 15.02
C LYS A 62 -2.85 -2.96 14.36
N GLN A 63 -2.24 -1.84 14.69
CA GLN A 63 -2.53 -0.54 14.11
C GLN A 63 -1.24 -0.03 13.49
N LEU A 64 -1.24 0.08 12.17
CA LEU A 64 -0.10 0.60 11.42
C LEU A 64 -0.66 1.43 10.29
N ASN A 65 -0.15 2.65 10.14
CA ASN A 65 -0.42 3.51 9.01
C ASN A 65 0.89 4.21 8.65
N ILE A 66 1.51 3.78 7.55
CA ILE A 66 2.83 4.27 7.13
C ILE A 66 2.83 4.63 5.66
N SER A 67 3.58 5.68 5.33
CA SER A 67 3.85 6.09 3.96
C SER A 67 5.32 5.82 3.62
N PHE A 68 5.58 5.31 2.43
CA PHE A 68 6.92 5.02 1.92
C PHE A 68 6.98 5.24 0.40
N ASP A 69 8.19 5.31 -0.13
CA ASP A 69 8.41 5.39 -1.57
C ASP A 69 8.39 3.98 -2.18
N GLY A 70 7.39 3.71 -3.02
CA GLY A 70 7.14 2.40 -3.62
C GLY A 70 8.29 1.86 -4.47
N ARG A 71 9.26 2.69 -4.87
CA ARG A 71 10.46 2.24 -5.60
C ARG A 71 11.39 1.36 -4.78
N PHE A 72 11.30 1.41 -3.45
CA PHE A 72 12.17 0.68 -2.54
C PHE A 72 11.52 -0.58 -1.94
N MET A 73 10.31 -0.96 -2.38
CA MET A 73 9.57 -2.11 -1.84
C MET A 73 9.81 -3.41 -2.60
#